data_AF-A0A382T7R8-F1
#
_entry.id   AF-A0A382T7R8-F1
#
_cell.length_a   1.000
_cell.length_b   1.000
_cell.length_c   1.000
_cell.angle_alpha   90.00
_cell.angle_beta   90.00
_cell.angle_gamma   90.00
#
_symmetry.space_group_name_H-M   'P 1'
#
loop_
_entity.id
_entity.type
_entity.pdbx_description
1 polymer ?
#
loop_
_entity_poly.entity_id
_entity_poly.type
_entity_poly.pdbx_seq_one_letter_code
_entity_poly.pdbx_strand_id
1 'polypeptide(L)' 'MSDIYSVFNVNTNKIIESGFDKKADAKTKRNELCKEAWTKWSKKVQTEKGLKKPFPYIVIKGKEHPRNR' A
#
# COMPACT_ATOMS: atom_id res chain seq x y z
N MET A 1 17.50 -7.96 10.28
CA MET A 1 16.55 -6.84 10.30
C MET A 1 15.20 -7.46 10.03
N SER A 2 14.29 -7.41 11.00
CA SER A 2 13.08 -8.21 10.93
C SER A 2 12.11 -7.65 9.88
N ASP A 3 11.66 -8.51 8.97
CA ASP A 3 10.68 -8.19 7.94
C ASP A 3 9.27 -8.20 8.56
N ILE A 4 8.97 -7.19 9.40
CA ILE A 4 7.71 -7.12 10.15
C ILE A 4 6.57 -6.61 9.26
N TYR A 5 6.84 -5.59 8.43
CA TYR A 5 5.86 -5.01 7.51
C TYR A 5 6.41 -4.90 6.08
N SER A 6 5.52 -5.03 5.10
CA SER A 6 5.83 -4.85 3.68
C SER A 6 4.71 -4.14 2.94
N VAL A 7 5.06 -3.37 1.91
CA VAL A 7 4.10 -2.75 1.01
C VAL A 7 3.87 -3.69 -0.17
N PHE A 8 2.64 -4.17 -0.28
CA PHE A 8 2.18 -5.08 -1.32
C PHE A 8 1.32 -4.32 -2.33
N ASN A 9 1.58 -4.55 -3.61
CA ASN A 9 0.77 -4.04 -4.70
C ASN A 9 -0.27 -5.10 -5.09
N VAL A 10 -1.55 -4.78 -4.88
CA VAL A 10 -2.69 -5.65 -5.17
C VAL A 10 -2.94 -5.79 -6.66
N ASN A 11 -2.58 -4.78 -7.47
CA ASN A 11 -2.78 -4.84 -8.92
C ASN A 11 -1.79 -5.80 -9.59
N THR A 12 -0.55 -5.86 -9.08
CA THR A 12 0.50 -6.71 -9.65
C THR A 12 0.75 -7.98 -8.84
N ASN A 13 0.08 -8.13 -7.69
CA ASN A 13 0.31 -9.17 -6.70
C ASN A 13 1.79 -9.31 -6.28
N LYS A 14 2.53 -8.19 -6.22
CA LYS A 14 3.95 -8.17 -5.88
C LYS A 14 4.24 -7.31 -4.66
N ILE A 15 5.23 -7.72 -3.87
CA ILE A 15 5.81 -6.89 -2.81
C ILE A 15 6.68 -5.83 -3.49
N ILE A 16 6.39 -4.57 -3.21
CA ILE A 16 7.14 -3.43 -3.75
C ILE A 16 8.32 -3.11 -2.85
N GLU A 17 8.10 -3.15 -1.54
CA GLU A 17 9.14 -2.86 -0.55
C GLU A 17 8.86 -3.68 0.72
N SER A 18 9.85 -4.43 1.17
CA SER A 18 9.85 -5.20 2.43
C SER A 18 10.97 -4.69 3.35
N GLY A 19 10.98 -5.11 4.62
CA GLY A 19 11.99 -4.70 5.59
C GLY A 19 11.57 -3.57 6.53
N PHE A 20 10.28 -3.21 6.58
CA PHE A 20 9.82 -2.18 7.51
C PHE A 20 9.62 -2.73 8.92
N ASP A 21 10.34 -2.16 9.89
CA ASP A 21 10.20 -2.47 11.31
C ASP A 21 8.89 -1.89 11.90
N LYS A 22 8.53 -0.67 11.48
CA LYS A 22 7.35 0.05 11.96
C LYS A 22 6.24 0.11 10.91
N LYS A 23 5.00 -0.17 11.34
CA LYS A 23 3.79 -0.03 10.51
C LYS A 23 3.59 1.39 9.95
N ALA A 24 4.05 2.40 10.68
CA ALA A 24 3.95 3.80 10.27
C ALA A 24 4.77 4.06 9.00
N ASP A 25 5.97 3.49 8.91
CA ASP A 25 6.88 3.71 7.79
C ASP A 25 6.34 3.08 6.50
N ALA A 26 5.89 1.81 6.59
CA ALA A 26 5.19 1.14 5.51
C ALA A 26 3.93 1.90 5.04
N LYS A 27 3.20 2.55 5.96
CA LYS A 27 2.04 3.41 5.61
C LYS A 27 2.46 4.69 4.90
N THR A 28 3.58 5.30 5.29
CA THR A 28 4.15 6.49 4.63
C THR A 28 4.51 6.16 3.19
N LYS A 29 5.28 5.09 2.97
CA LYS A 29 5.65 4.64 1.63
C LYS A 29 4.43 4.27 0.78
N ARG A 30 3.47 3.55 1.36
CA ARG A 30 2.16 3.27 0.71
C ARG A 30 1.45 4.57 0.32
N ASN A 31 1.43 5.58 1.18
CA ASN A 31 0.80 6.87 0.89
C ASN A 31 1.48 7.57 -0.28
N GLU A 32 2.80 7.60 -0.33
CA GLU A 32 3.57 8.19 -1.42
C GLU A 32 3.26 7.51 -2.75
N LEU A 33 3.30 6.17 -2.79
CA LEU A 33 2.98 5.39 -3.98
C LEU A 33 1.51 5.54 -4.41
N CYS A 34 0.59 5.69 -3.45
CA CYS A 34 -0.82 5.94 -3.72
C CYS A 34 -1.09 7.38 -4.20
N LYS A 35 -0.24 8.38 -3.91
CA LYS A 35 -0.50 9.78 -4.31
C LYS A 35 -0.65 9.91 -5.81
N GLU A 36 0.24 9.30 -6.60
CA GLU A 36 0.14 9.37 -8.06
C GLU A 36 -1.14 8.73 -8.60
N ALA A 37 -1.49 7.56 -8.07
CA ALA A 37 -2.72 6.84 -8.43
C ALA A 37 -3.98 7.64 -8.02
N TRP A 38 -3.97 8.27 -6.85
CA TRP A 38 -5.05 9.12 -6.36
C TRP A 38 -5.18 10.41 -7.16
N THR A 39 -4.08 11.04 -7.57
CA THR A 39 -4.11 12.23 -8.42
C THR A 39 -4.71 11.89 -9.78
N LYS A 40 -4.30 10.77 -10.40
CA LYS A 40 -4.90 10.30 -11.66
C LYS A 40 -6.38 9.97 -11.50
N TRP A 41 -6.74 9.26 -10.42
CA TRP A 41 -8.14 8.96 -10.11
C TRP A 41 -8.97 10.22 -9.83
N SER A 42 -8.44 11.17 -9.08
CA SER A 42 -9.12 12.42 -8.74
C SER A 42 -9.42 13.27 -9.98
N LYS A 43 -8.55 13.23 -11.00
CA LYS A 43 -8.84 13.84 -12.29
C LYS A 43 -9.95 13.09 -13.04
N LYS A 44 -9.91 11.76 -13.06
CA LYS A 44 -10.92 10.94 -13.74
C LYS A 44 -12.30 11.01 -13.10
N VAL A 45 -12.41 11.01 -11.76
CA VAL A 45 -13.69 11.04 -11.05
C VAL A 45 -14.44 12.37 -11.23
N GLN A 46 -13.74 13.44 -11.59
CA GLN A 46 -14.39 14.71 -11.98
C GLN A 46 -15.14 14.57 -13.32
N THR A 47 -14.65 13.73 -14.22
CA THR A 47 -15.26 13.49 -15.54
C THR A 47 -16.23 12.31 -15.52
N GLU A 48 -15.89 11.25 -14.78
CA GLU A 48 -16.64 10.00 -14.68
C GLU A 48 -17.13 9.80 -13.24
N LYS A 49 -18.39 10.16 -12.99
CA LYS A 49 -19.03 9.94 -11.68
C LYS A 49 -19.17 8.44 -11.42
N GLY A 50 -18.68 7.98 -10.27
CA GLY A 50 -18.81 6.59 -9.82
C GLY A 50 -17.53 5.75 -9.82
N LEU A 51 -16.38 6.29 -10.23
CA LEU A 51 -15.11 5.58 -10.09
C LEU A 51 -14.77 5.36 -8.61
N LYS A 52 -14.62 4.10 -8.20
CA LYS A 52 -14.12 3.76 -6.86
C LYS A 52 -12.68 4.19 -6.69
N LYS A 53 -12.34 4.76 -5.52
CA LYS A 53 -10.97 5.17 -5.19
C LYS A 53 -10.03 3.98 -5.24
N PRO A 54 -8.99 3.99 -6.09
CA PRO A 54 -8.07 2.87 -6.17
C PRO A 54 -7.13 2.90 -4.96
N PHE A 55 -7.03 1.74 -4.31
CA PHE A 55 -6.01 1.45 -3.30
C PHE A 55 -5.08 0.35 -3.84
N PRO A 56 -4.18 0.69 -4.78
CA PRO A 56 -3.31 -0.28 -5.41
C PRO A 56 -2.28 -0.87 -4.43
N TYR A 57 -1.95 -0.15 -3.36
CA TYR A 57 -0.95 -0.57 -2.37
C TYR A 57 -1.58 -0.80 -1.00
N ILE A 58 -1.25 -1.92 -0.37
CA ILE A 58 -1.66 -2.28 0.98
C ILE A 58 -0.43 -2.62 1.83
N VAL A 59 -0.52 -2.40 3.13
CA VAL A 59 0.53 -2.82 4.07
C VAL A 59 0.19 -4.21 4.57
N ILE A 60 1.03 -5.18 4.25
CA ILE A 60 0.91 -6.56 4.74
C ILE A 60 1.90 -6.80 5.88
N LYS A 61 1.53 -7.73 6.76
CA LYS A 61 2.41 -8.24 7.81
C LYS A 61 3.33 -9.28 7.19
N GLY A 62 4.64 -9.17 7.43
CA GLY A 62 5.61 -10.16 7.01
C GLY A 62 5.55 -11.44 7.85
N LYS A 63 6.33 -12.45 7.47
CA LYS A 63 6.38 -13.75 8.15
C LYS A 63 6.83 -13.65 9.62
N GLU A 64 7.60 -12.62 9.96
CA GLU A 64 8.11 -12.37 11.32
C GLU A 64 7.13 -11.61 12.21
N HIS A 65 5.97 -11.15 11.71
CA HIS A 65 4.99 -10.52 12.58
C HIS A 65 4.52 -11.54 13.63
N PRO A 66 4.63 -11.25 14.95
CA PRO A 66 4.25 -12.20 15.98
C PRO A 66 2.80 -12.61 15.76
N ARG A 67 2.63 -13.89 15.43
CA ARG A 67 1.35 -14.56 15.38
C ARG A 67 1.14 -15.00 16.82
N ASN A 68 0.59 -14.12 17.65
CA ASN A 68 0.29 -14.46 19.04
C ASN A 68 -0.44 -15.82 19.03
N ARG A 69 0.20 -16.80 19.67
CA ARG A 69 -0.31 -18.14 19.90
C ARG A 69 -1.10 -18.14 21.20
#